data_AF-A0A510J7M1-F1
#
_entry.id   AF-A0A510J7M1-F1
#
_cell.length_a   1.000
_cell.length_b   1.000
_cell.length_c   1.000
_cell.angle_alpha   90.00
_cell.angle_beta   90.00
_cell.angle_gamma   90.00
#
_symmetry.space_group_name_H-M   'P 1'
#
loop_
_entity.id
_entity.type
_entity.pdbx_description
1 polymer ?
#
loop_
_entity_poly.entity_id
_entity_poly.type
_entity_poly.pdbx_seq_one_letter_code
_entity_poly.pdbx_strand_id
1 'polypeptide(L)'
;MKNVTTNMRAGQDILLKSQELEINGSFIRAENDLEMDAKKIKLEASADRYSAKSRSIGANLGITLWGAEGVSAGANYGTMKSEGTMYNNTQIQAGNKLKIKADNMEIRGGRAVGKHVEADIRENLLVESLQDKEEMKQIGVNVGYSMQKGKGQDGKPDNRHNGSLGGNYGRKDKAWVAEQSGIIGTESADVKVGKELALIGGIIANIDENGKDKGNLTLSYGSLRTQDIESHDKMINLNGNIEINQRSRDNNTELVLNNKKGKNKTGDNVKEVPNRVDETYGVGVEGHKREKVTRATIGNGTVNSGKPIEVGVNRDITRAEEMLKDVNVQRMVI
;
A
#
# COMPACT_ATOMS: atom_id res chain seq x y z
N MET A 1 -4.36 20.22 6.55
CA MET A 1 -4.21 21.16 5.41
C MET A 1 -5.09 20.65 4.30
N LYS A 2 -5.86 21.52 3.65
CA LYS A 2 -6.68 21.15 2.50
C LYS A 2 -5.75 21.22 1.28
N ASN A 3 -5.52 20.12 0.59
CA ASN A 3 -4.79 20.15 -0.68
C ASN A 3 -5.58 21.01 -1.67
N VAL A 4 -4.99 22.13 -2.09
CA VAL A 4 -5.53 22.90 -3.21
C VAL A 4 -4.97 22.25 -4.47
N THR A 5 -5.70 21.28 -5.00
CA THR A 5 -5.46 20.77 -6.33
C THR A 5 -5.99 21.79 -7.33
N THR A 6 -5.08 22.44 -8.07
CA THR A 6 -5.51 23.24 -9.23
C THR A 6 -5.81 22.29 -10.37
N ASN A 7 -7.02 22.36 -10.91
CA ASN A 7 -7.39 21.66 -12.14
C ASN A 7 -7.58 22.70 -13.23
N MET A 8 -6.73 22.65 -14.25
CA MET A 8 -6.79 23.50 -15.42
C MET A 8 -6.96 22.64 -16.66
N ARG A 9 -8.01 22.88 -17.42
CA ARG A 9 -8.25 22.20 -18.70
C ARG A 9 -8.60 23.22 -19.77
N ALA A 10 -7.89 23.18 -20.89
CA ALA A 10 -8.18 24.00 -22.06
C ALA A 10 -8.54 23.11 -23.25
N GLY A 11 -9.57 23.49 -24.01
CA GLY A 11 -10.00 22.78 -25.21
C GLY A 11 -9.06 22.94 -26.42
N GLN A 12 -8.03 23.79 -26.29
CA GLN A 12 -6.97 23.98 -27.28
C GLN A 12 -5.63 24.03 -26.55
N ASP A 13 -4.91 25.15 -26.67
CA ASP A 13 -3.55 25.32 -26.15
C ASP A 13 -3.54 25.91 -24.75
N ILE A 14 -2.47 25.63 -24.01
CA ILE A 14 -2.10 26.31 -22.78
C ILE A 14 -0.70 26.90 -22.93
N LEU A 15 -0.55 28.18 -22.62
CA LEU A 15 0.75 28.85 -22.55
C LEU A 15 1.00 29.36 -21.14
N LEU A 16 2.05 28.86 -20.49
CA LEU A 16 2.53 29.29 -19.19
C LEU A 16 3.88 29.99 -19.36
N LYS A 17 3.88 31.33 -19.26
CA LYS A 17 5.08 32.16 -19.33
C LYS A 17 5.30 32.90 -18.02
N SER A 18 6.48 32.77 -17.43
CA SER A 18 6.83 33.48 -16.20
C SER A 18 8.35 33.58 -16.04
N GLN A 19 8.83 34.27 -14.99
CA GLN A 19 10.24 34.14 -14.58
C GLN A 19 10.44 32.81 -13.85
N GLU A 20 9.52 32.49 -12.93
CA GLU A 20 9.50 31.24 -12.18
C GLU A 20 8.08 30.66 -12.24
N LEU A 21 7.98 29.36 -12.46
CA LEU A 21 6.74 28.60 -12.55
C LEU A 21 6.78 27.48 -11.52
N GLU A 22 5.90 27.52 -10.53
CA GLU A 22 5.76 26.48 -9.51
C GLU A 22 4.35 25.89 -9.58
N ILE A 23 4.25 24.59 -9.78
CA ILE A 23 3.00 23.85 -9.92
C ILE A 23 3.01 22.71 -8.92
N ASN A 24 2.09 22.77 -7.95
CA ASN A 24 2.06 21.87 -6.79
C ASN A 24 0.75 21.06 -6.79
N GLY A 25 0.87 19.73 -6.77
CA GLY A 25 -0.24 18.76 -6.78
C GLY A 25 -1.41 19.10 -7.70
N SER A 26 -1.10 19.57 -8.91
CA SER A 26 -2.08 20.11 -9.85
C SER A 26 -2.22 19.22 -11.09
N PHE A 27 -3.38 19.29 -11.73
CA PHE A 27 -3.66 18.65 -13.00
C PHE A 27 -3.87 19.73 -14.05
N ILE A 28 -2.95 19.83 -15.02
CA ILE A 28 -3.01 20.79 -16.12
C ILE A 28 -3.05 20.01 -17.43
N ARG A 29 -4.09 20.25 -18.22
CA ARG A 29 -4.30 19.56 -19.50
C ARG A 29 -4.68 20.52 -20.61
N ALA A 30 -3.91 20.51 -21.68
CA ALA A 30 -4.27 21.09 -22.97
C ALA A 30 -4.74 19.97 -23.90
N GLU A 31 -5.87 20.12 -24.60
CA GLU A 31 -6.26 19.14 -25.62
C GLU A 31 -5.40 19.21 -26.90
N ASN A 32 -4.70 20.33 -27.13
CA ASN A 32 -3.69 20.46 -28.18
C ASN A 32 -2.29 20.68 -27.56
N ASP A 33 -1.70 21.88 -27.67
CA ASP A 33 -0.33 22.13 -27.25
C ASP A 33 -0.24 22.73 -25.85
N LEU A 34 0.80 22.38 -25.09
CA LEU A 34 1.13 23.01 -23.81
C LEU A 34 2.57 23.51 -23.87
N GLU A 35 2.78 24.81 -23.70
CA GLU A 35 4.11 25.41 -23.60
C GLU A 35 4.34 26.00 -22.20
N MET A 36 5.44 25.59 -21.57
CA MET A 36 5.99 26.19 -20.36
C MET A 36 7.31 26.87 -20.70
N ASP A 37 7.39 28.17 -20.47
CA ASP A 37 8.59 28.97 -20.75
C ASP A 37 8.87 29.90 -19.56
N ALA A 38 9.83 29.48 -18.72
CA ALA A 38 10.23 30.20 -17.52
C ALA A 38 11.70 29.91 -17.19
N LYS A 39 12.41 30.82 -16.51
CA LYS A 39 13.80 30.54 -16.09
C LYS A 39 13.86 29.35 -15.14
N LYS A 40 12.92 29.25 -14.23
CA LYS A 40 12.82 28.13 -13.28
C LYS A 40 11.44 27.49 -13.35
N ILE A 41 11.39 26.17 -13.48
CA ILE A 41 10.15 25.40 -13.42
C ILE A 41 10.26 24.39 -12.27
N LYS A 42 9.25 24.33 -11.41
CA LYS A 42 9.09 23.28 -10.39
C LYS A 42 7.74 22.62 -10.53
N LEU A 43 7.74 21.31 -10.68
CA LEU A 43 6.55 20.46 -10.61
C LEU A 43 6.68 19.60 -9.35
N GLU A 44 5.90 19.90 -8.32
CA GLU A 44 5.95 19.16 -7.05
C GLU A 44 4.62 18.44 -6.80
N ALA A 45 4.66 17.23 -6.23
CA ALA A 45 3.46 16.54 -5.77
C ALA A 45 2.78 17.33 -4.64
N SER A 46 1.47 17.17 -4.49
CA SER A 46 0.84 17.52 -3.21
C SER A 46 1.14 16.43 -2.18
N ALA A 47 1.15 16.81 -0.91
CA ALA A 47 1.42 15.91 0.21
C ALA A 47 0.26 15.93 1.21
N ASP A 48 -0.51 14.85 1.24
CA ASP A 48 -1.56 14.63 2.23
C ASP A 48 -0.97 13.95 3.47
N ARG A 49 -0.93 14.69 4.59
CA ARG A 49 -0.47 14.16 5.88
C ARG A 49 -1.65 13.85 6.77
N TYR A 50 -1.65 12.67 7.37
CA TYR A 50 -2.63 12.29 8.37
C TYR A 50 -1.97 11.75 9.64
N SER A 51 -2.65 11.97 10.75
CA SER A 51 -2.32 11.39 12.05
C SER A 51 -3.63 10.96 12.68
N ALA A 52 -3.79 9.66 12.87
CA ALA A 52 -4.94 9.05 13.52
C ALA A 52 -4.47 8.42 14.83
N LYS A 53 -5.14 8.79 15.92
CA LYS A 53 -5.02 8.13 17.22
C LYS A 53 -6.40 7.70 17.62
N SER A 54 -6.59 6.41 17.83
CA SER A 54 -7.83 5.88 18.37
C SER A 54 -7.57 5.11 19.65
N ARG A 55 -8.53 5.20 20.56
CA ARG A 55 -8.60 4.40 21.77
C ARG A 55 -10.02 3.84 21.82
N SER A 56 -10.14 2.52 21.85
CA SER A 56 -11.41 1.85 22.01
C SER A 56 -11.50 1.35 23.46
N ILE A 57 -12.58 1.73 24.14
CA ILE A 57 -12.99 1.14 25.41
C ILE A 57 -14.45 0.81 25.23
N GLY A 58 -14.80 -0.47 25.31
CA GLY A 58 -16.17 -0.93 25.18
C GLY A 58 -16.55 -1.83 26.33
N ALA A 59 -17.80 -1.71 26.78
CA ALA A 59 -18.46 -2.70 27.61
C ALA A 59 -19.73 -3.10 26.87
N ASN A 60 -19.91 -4.39 26.60
CA ASN A 60 -21.10 -4.92 25.93
C ASN A 60 -21.94 -5.72 26.92
N LEU A 61 -23.25 -5.51 26.89
CA LEU A 61 -24.25 -6.30 27.59
C LEU A 61 -25.27 -6.78 26.54
N GLY A 62 -25.50 -8.09 26.47
CA GLY A 62 -26.38 -8.72 25.49
C GLY A 62 -27.42 -9.60 26.17
N ILE A 63 -28.65 -9.57 25.67
CA ILE A 63 -29.75 -10.45 26.09
C ILE A 63 -30.31 -11.09 24.82
N THR A 64 -30.32 -12.42 24.74
CA THR A 64 -30.90 -13.18 23.61
C THR A 64 -32.17 -13.88 24.09
N LEU A 65 -33.28 -13.72 23.34
CA LEU A 65 -34.62 -14.18 23.74
C LEU A 65 -35.25 -15.23 22.78
N TRP A 66 -34.55 -15.64 21.73
CA TRP A 66 -35.10 -16.56 20.72
C TRP A 66 -34.64 -18.00 21.00
N GLY A 67 -35.55 -18.85 21.51
CA GLY A 67 -35.37 -20.30 21.72
C GLY A 67 -34.59 -20.71 22.99
N ALA A 68 -33.71 -19.86 23.50
CA ALA A 68 -32.98 -20.03 24.77
C ALA A 68 -32.63 -18.65 25.35
N GLU A 69 -32.94 -18.40 26.63
CA GLU A 69 -32.60 -17.13 27.31
C GLU A 69 -31.09 -17.05 27.54
N GLY A 70 -30.41 -16.07 26.96
CA GLY A 70 -28.97 -15.88 27.15
C GLY A 70 -28.63 -14.48 27.64
N VAL A 71 -27.63 -14.36 28.51
CA VAL A 71 -27.01 -13.10 28.93
C VAL A 71 -25.52 -13.12 28.61
N SER A 72 -24.98 -12.01 28.10
CA SER A 72 -23.55 -11.86 27.84
C SER A 72 -23.05 -10.53 28.37
N ALA A 73 -21.85 -10.52 28.90
CA ALA A 73 -21.12 -9.34 29.31
C ALA A 73 -19.67 -9.42 28.83
N GLY A 74 -19.11 -8.32 28.37
CA GLY A 74 -17.71 -8.27 27.98
C GLY A 74 -17.15 -6.86 28.04
N ALA A 75 -15.83 -6.79 27.96
CA ALA A 75 -15.09 -5.54 27.94
C ALA A 75 -13.95 -5.64 26.94
N ASN A 76 -13.66 -4.54 26.24
CA ASN A 76 -12.52 -4.44 25.34
C ASN A 76 -11.75 -3.14 25.59
N TYR A 77 -10.43 -3.23 25.45
CA TYR A 77 -9.52 -2.09 25.49
C TYR A 77 -8.56 -2.18 24.31
N GLY A 78 -8.48 -1.15 23.49
CA GLY A 78 -7.55 -1.09 22.36
C GLY A 78 -7.01 0.31 22.13
N THR A 79 -5.80 0.37 21.61
CA THR A 79 -5.15 1.61 21.17
C THR A 79 -4.57 1.42 19.78
N MET A 80 -4.66 2.46 18.95
CA MET A 80 -4.05 2.50 17.63
C MET A 80 -3.48 3.89 17.41
N LYS A 81 -2.26 3.93 16.86
CA LYS A 81 -1.64 5.13 16.31
C LYS A 81 -1.25 4.85 14.87
N SER A 82 -1.64 5.73 13.96
CA SER A 82 -1.27 5.67 12.55
C SER A 82 -0.88 7.06 12.08
N GLU A 83 0.27 7.19 11.44
CA GLU A 83 0.74 8.44 10.84
C GLU A 83 1.23 8.15 9.44
N GLY A 84 0.94 9.05 8.49
CA GLY A 84 1.37 8.85 7.13
C GLY A 84 1.38 10.12 6.29
N THR A 85 2.10 10.04 5.18
CA THR A 85 2.15 11.03 4.12
C THR A 85 1.88 10.32 2.80
N MET A 86 0.88 10.77 2.06
CA MET A 86 0.60 10.31 0.70
C MET A 86 0.94 11.43 -0.28
N TYR A 87 1.62 11.09 -1.37
CA TYR A 87 1.97 12.02 -2.42
C TYR A 87 1.06 11.82 -3.62
N ASN A 88 0.48 12.91 -4.13
CA ASN A 88 -0.24 12.90 -5.40
C ASN A 88 0.56 13.70 -6.41
N ASN A 89 1.07 13.01 -7.44
CA ASN A 89 1.94 13.63 -8.42
C ASN A 89 1.24 14.78 -9.17
N THR A 90 1.99 15.85 -9.46
CA THR A 90 1.55 16.87 -10.42
C THR A 90 1.49 16.27 -11.83
N GLN A 91 0.45 16.56 -12.58
CA GLN A 91 0.20 16.02 -13.90
C GLN A 91 0.12 17.15 -14.92
N ILE A 92 1.07 17.20 -15.85
CA ILE A 92 1.09 18.12 -16.99
C ILE A 92 0.86 17.29 -18.24
N GLN A 93 -0.23 17.57 -18.97
CA GLN A 93 -0.65 16.80 -20.13
C GLN A 93 -0.89 17.71 -21.35
N ALA A 94 -0.25 17.39 -22.46
CA ALA A 94 -0.56 17.95 -23.77
C ALA A 94 -1.16 16.85 -24.66
N GLY A 95 -2.29 17.14 -25.30
CA GLY A 95 -2.90 16.22 -26.27
C GLY A 95 -2.08 16.05 -27.55
N ASN A 96 -1.25 17.04 -27.88
CA ASN A 96 -0.31 17.01 -29.00
C ASN A 96 1.13 17.30 -28.54
N LYS A 97 1.56 18.56 -28.52
CA LYS A 97 2.95 18.92 -28.21
C LYS A 97 3.09 19.48 -26.80
N LEU A 98 3.99 18.91 -26.01
CA LEU A 98 4.44 19.48 -24.74
C LEU A 98 5.82 20.11 -24.93
N LYS A 99 5.89 21.43 -24.81
CA LYS A 99 7.12 22.19 -24.98
C LYS A 99 7.55 22.82 -23.66
N ILE A 100 8.78 22.59 -23.26
CA ILE A 100 9.33 23.04 -21.99
C ILE A 100 10.62 23.78 -22.27
N LYS A 101 10.72 25.03 -21.80
CA LYS A 101 11.94 25.82 -21.84
C LYS A 101 12.24 26.35 -20.45
N ALA A 102 13.42 26.03 -19.94
CA ALA A 102 13.89 26.60 -18.69
C ALA A 102 15.41 26.70 -18.59
N ASP A 103 15.89 27.53 -17.66
CA ASP A 103 17.28 27.42 -17.19
C ASP A 103 17.37 26.20 -16.27
N ASN A 104 16.50 26.11 -15.27
CA ASN A 104 16.47 25.00 -14.32
C ASN A 104 15.06 24.42 -14.19
N MET A 105 14.97 23.09 -14.13
CA MET A 105 13.72 22.38 -13.93
C MET A 105 13.83 21.31 -12.84
N GLU A 106 12.84 21.26 -11.95
CA GLU A 106 12.70 20.22 -10.93
C GLU A 106 11.33 19.55 -11.05
N ILE A 107 11.31 18.22 -11.09
CA ILE A 107 10.10 17.40 -11.04
C ILE A 107 10.21 16.48 -9.82
N ARG A 108 9.50 16.80 -8.75
CA ARG A 108 9.49 16.02 -7.49
C ARG A 108 8.10 15.48 -7.25
N GLY A 109 7.84 14.25 -7.66
CA GLY A 109 6.49 13.70 -7.72
C GLY A 109 5.65 14.40 -8.79
N GLY A 110 6.02 14.22 -10.05
CA GLY A 110 5.32 14.86 -11.16
C GLY A 110 5.55 14.18 -12.50
N ARG A 111 4.59 14.31 -13.41
CA ARG A 111 4.66 13.76 -14.76
C ARG A 111 4.34 14.82 -15.79
N ALA A 112 5.24 14.95 -16.76
CA ALA A 112 5.13 15.80 -17.93
C ALA A 112 4.93 14.90 -19.14
N VAL A 113 3.72 14.88 -19.70
CA VAL A 113 3.31 13.95 -20.75
C VAL A 113 2.76 14.71 -21.96
N GLY A 114 3.22 14.33 -23.15
CA GLY A 114 2.65 14.78 -24.43
C GLY A 114 2.82 13.70 -25.50
N LYS A 115 2.22 13.87 -26.69
CA LYS A 115 2.56 12.99 -27.82
C LYS A 115 4.00 13.23 -28.26
N HIS A 116 4.30 14.51 -28.51
CA HIS A 116 5.63 14.98 -28.81
C HIS A 116 6.10 15.86 -27.65
N VAL A 117 7.13 15.44 -26.93
CA VAL A 117 7.75 16.25 -25.89
C VAL A 117 9.03 16.88 -26.42
N GLU A 118 9.16 18.19 -26.24
CA GLU A 118 10.39 18.95 -26.48
C GLU A 118 10.76 19.71 -25.20
N ALA A 119 11.81 19.28 -24.51
CA ALA A 119 12.30 19.93 -23.31
C ALA A 119 13.72 20.47 -23.53
N ASP A 120 13.88 21.79 -23.43
CA ASP A 120 15.15 22.51 -23.54
C ASP A 120 15.48 23.17 -22.19
N ILE A 121 16.33 22.50 -21.41
CA ILE A 121 16.74 22.90 -20.07
C ILE A 121 18.22 23.35 -20.13
N ARG A 122 18.48 24.65 -20.02
CA ARG A 122 19.83 25.20 -20.25
C ARG A 122 20.85 24.79 -19.19
N GLU A 123 20.41 24.60 -17.96
CA GLU A 123 21.25 24.20 -16.83
C GLU A 123 20.88 22.81 -16.34
N ASN A 124 20.11 22.70 -15.25
CA ASN A 124 19.93 21.44 -14.54
C ASN A 124 18.48 20.95 -14.60
N LEU A 125 18.34 19.62 -14.74
CA LEU A 125 17.07 18.92 -14.66
C LEU A 125 17.12 17.87 -13.55
N LEU A 126 16.23 17.98 -12.56
CA LEU A 126 15.98 16.93 -11.56
C LEU A 126 14.63 16.25 -11.83
N VAL A 127 14.62 14.93 -11.88
CA VAL A 127 13.39 14.11 -11.86
C VAL A 127 13.49 13.11 -10.71
N GLU A 128 12.66 13.33 -9.69
CA GLU A 128 12.64 12.58 -8.44
C GLU A 128 11.23 12.02 -8.19
N SER A 129 11.14 10.71 -8.01
CA SER A 129 9.91 10.05 -7.55
C SER A 129 9.80 10.13 -6.03
N LEU A 130 8.59 10.34 -5.51
CA LEU A 130 8.35 10.46 -4.07
C LEU A 130 7.71 9.21 -3.51
N GLN A 131 8.06 8.89 -2.25
CA GLN A 131 7.55 7.72 -1.55
C GLN A 131 6.44 8.11 -0.57
N ASP A 132 5.28 7.47 -0.70
CA ASP A 132 4.29 7.43 0.35
C ASP A 132 4.87 6.80 1.60
N LYS A 133 4.65 7.42 2.76
CA LYS A 133 5.11 6.93 4.05
C LYS A 133 3.95 6.62 4.96
N GLU A 134 3.98 5.50 5.65
CA GLU A 134 2.98 5.16 6.66
C GLU A 134 3.57 4.29 7.76
N GLU A 135 3.35 4.71 9.00
CA GLU A 135 3.64 3.92 10.19
C GLU A 135 2.37 3.71 10.99
N MET A 136 2.06 2.46 11.32
CA MET A 136 0.93 2.08 12.16
C MET A 136 1.38 1.17 13.30
N LYS A 137 0.83 1.39 14.50
CA LYS A 137 0.93 0.48 15.64
C LYS A 137 -0.44 0.34 16.30
N GLN A 138 -0.88 -0.89 16.51
CA GLN A 138 -2.13 -1.21 17.20
C GLN A 138 -1.90 -2.29 18.27
N ILE A 139 -2.55 -2.15 19.42
CA ILE A 139 -2.57 -3.14 20.50
C ILE A 139 -3.98 -3.15 21.10
N GLY A 140 -4.57 -4.33 21.25
CA GLY A 140 -5.87 -4.50 21.89
C GLY A 140 -5.97 -5.77 22.71
N VAL A 141 -6.87 -5.73 23.69
CA VAL A 141 -7.26 -6.84 24.56
C VAL A 141 -8.78 -6.84 24.69
N ASN A 142 -9.38 -8.02 24.72
CA ASN A 142 -10.82 -8.19 24.91
C ASN A 142 -11.08 -9.37 25.85
N VAL A 143 -12.10 -9.24 26.69
CA VAL A 143 -12.57 -10.29 27.59
C VAL A 143 -14.09 -10.35 27.50
N GLY A 144 -14.63 -11.56 27.45
CA GLY A 144 -16.06 -11.81 27.31
C GLY A 144 -16.50 -12.99 28.16
N TYR A 145 -17.72 -12.91 28.66
CA TYR A 145 -18.40 -13.99 29.34
C TYR A 145 -19.86 -14.02 28.89
N SER A 146 -20.38 -15.20 28.61
CA SER A 146 -21.81 -15.38 28.35
C SER A 146 -22.34 -16.63 29.01
N MET A 147 -23.64 -16.58 29.30
CA MET A 147 -24.38 -17.66 29.91
C MET A 147 -25.67 -17.85 29.12
N GLN A 148 -25.86 -19.06 28.59
CA GLN A 148 -27.07 -19.45 27.89
C GLN A 148 -27.86 -20.43 28.77
N LYS A 149 -29.12 -20.10 29.07
CA LYS A 149 -30.03 -21.01 29.74
C LYS A 149 -30.67 -21.95 28.73
N GLY A 150 -30.54 -23.25 28.96
CA GLY A 150 -31.21 -24.29 28.18
C GLY A 150 -31.98 -25.26 29.06
N LYS A 151 -32.76 -26.14 28.43
CA LYS A 151 -33.30 -27.36 29.04
C LYS A 151 -32.80 -28.55 28.23
N GLY A 152 -32.35 -29.60 28.92
CA GLY A 152 -32.02 -30.87 28.29
C GLY A 152 -33.27 -31.60 27.78
N GLN A 153 -33.09 -32.66 26.99
CA GLN A 153 -34.19 -33.53 26.53
C GLN A 153 -34.98 -34.15 27.69
N ASP A 154 -34.37 -34.27 28.87
CA ASP A 154 -35.01 -34.75 30.10
C ASP A 154 -35.79 -33.65 30.88
N GLY A 155 -35.90 -32.45 30.31
CA GLY A 155 -36.59 -31.30 30.91
C GLY A 155 -35.83 -30.62 32.05
N LYS A 156 -34.64 -31.11 32.42
CA LYS A 156 -33.82 -30.52 33.48
C LYS A 156 -33.06 -29.29 32.98
N PRO A 157 -32.69 -28.35 33.88
CA PRO A 157 -31.88 -27.20 33.51
C PRO A 157 -30.52 -27.60 32.94
N ASP A 158 -30.16 -27.00 31.81
CA ASP A 158 -28.88 -27.21 31.11
C ASP A 158 -28.27 -25.86 30.72
N ASN A 159 -27.80 -25.14 31.73
CA ASN A 159 -27.11 -23.86 31.53
C ASN A 159 -25.71 -24.10 30.97
N ARG A 160 -25.33 -23.24 30.02
CA ARG A 160 -24.03 -23.25 29.36
C ARG A 160 -23.32 -21.95 29.68
N HIS A 161 -22.04 -22.06 29.99
CA HIS A 161 -21.18 -20.95 30.31
C HIS A 161 -20.07 -20.88 29.27
N ASN A 162 -19.80 -19.68 28.79
CA ASN A 162 -18.85 -19.41 27.73
C ASN A 162 -17.96 -18.25 28.18
N GLY A 163 -16.65 -18.37 28.03
CA GLY A 163 -15.69 -17.34 28.37
C GLY A 163 -14.71 -17.15 27.23
N SER A 164 -14.34 -15.90 26.94
CA SER A 164 -13.36 -15.57 25.91
C SER A 164 -12.34 -14.57 26.43
N LEU A 165 -11.07 -14.76 26.10
CA LEU A 165 -10.00 -13.79 26.31
C LEU A 165 -9.22 -13.69 25.00
N GLY A 166 -9.06 -12.47 24.48
CA GLY A 166 -8.32 -12.23 23.25
C GLY A 166 -7.38 -11.04 23.32
N GLY A 167 -6.35 -11.08 22.50
CA GLY A 167 -5.40 -10.01 22.29
C GLY A 167 -5.07 -9.84 20.82
N ASN A 168 -4.79 -8.61 20.40
CA ASN A 168 -4.33 -8.31 19.05
C ASN A 168 -3.17 -7.31 19.06
N TYR A 169 -2.21 -7.51 18.17
CA TYR A 169 -1.08 -6.63 17.90
C TYR A 169 -0.98 -6.43 16.40
N GLY A 170 -0.73 -5.21 15.96
CA GLY A 170 -0.41 -4.99 14.55
C GLY A 170 0.55 -3.85 14.35
N ARG A 171 1.35 -3.98 13.30
CA ARG A 171 2.32 -2.98 12.89
C ARG A 171 2.34 -2.87 11.38
N LYS A 172 2.43 -1.65 10.88
CA LYS A 172 2.68 -1.34 9.47
C LYS A 172 3.84 -0.36 9.36
N ASP A 173 4.66 -0.57 8.34
CA ASP A 173 5.79 0.28 7.97
C ASP A 173 5.89 0.30 6.43
N LYS A 174 5.71 1.48 5.85
CA LYS A 174 5.61 1.68 4.40
C LYS A 174 6.47 2.87 3.99
N ALA A 175 7.27 2.66 2.95
CA ALA A 175 7.89 3.69 2.13
C ALA A 175 7.78 3.23 0.67
N TRP A 176 6.86 3.81 -0.11
CA TRP A 176 6.48 3.24 -1.40
C TRP A 176 6.28 4.31 -2.47
N VAL A 177 7.02 4.20 -3.58
CA VAL A 177 6.72 5.02 -4.76
C VAL A 177 5.40 4.52 -5.36
N ALA A 178 4.34 5.31 -5.28
CA ALA A 178 3.04 4.95 -5.87
C ALA A 178 3.04 5.12 -7.40
N GLU A 179 3.67 6.19 -7.88
CA GLU A 179 3.77 6.52 -9.30
C GLU A 179 5.13 7.17 -9.58
N GLN A 180 5.78 6.73 -10.64
CA GLN A 180 7.07 7.26 -11.07
C GLN A 180 6.95 8.68 -11.66
N SER A 181 7.81 9.59 -11.21
CA SER A 181 7.98 10.91 -11.83
C SER A 181 8.67 10.78 -13.19
N GLY A 182 8.28 11.62 -14.15
CA GLY A 182 8.92 11.53 -15.46
C GLY A 182 8.53 12.56 -16.51
N ILE A 183 9.30 12.54 -17.59
CA ILE A 183 9.04 13.24 -18.85
C ILE A 183 8.82 12.17 -19.92
N ILE A 184 7.60 12.10 -20.45
CA ILE A 184 7.18 10.99 -21.31
C ILE A 184 6.53 11.53 -22.58
N GLY A 185 7.12 11.19 -23.72
CA GLY A 185 6.50 11.39 -25.03
C GLY A 185 5.82 10.10 -25.48
N THR A 186 4.54 10.14 -25.89
CA THR A 186 3.88 8.90 -26.36
C THR A 186 4.23 8.54 -27.80
N GLU A 187 4.66 9.51 -28.60
CA GLU A 187 5.13 9.32 -29.98
C GLU A 187 6.60 9.71 -30.15
N SER A 188 7.08 10.77 -29.48
CA SER A 188 8.49 11.15 -29.43
C SER A 188 8.86 11.96 -28.19
N ALA A 189 10.12 11.88 -27.76
CA ALA A 189 10.67 12.75 -26.72
C ALA A 189 12.04 13.29 -27.16
N ASP A 190 12.20 14.61 -27.24
CA ASP A 190 13.49 15.31 -27.39
C ASP A 190 13.76 16.10 -26.10
N VAL A 191 14.81 15.72 -25.36
CA VAL A 191 15.16 16.32 -24.08
C VAL A 191 16.63 16.74 -24.08
N LYS A 192 16.87 18.03 -23.83
CA LYS A 192 18.20 18.64 -23.79
C LYS A 192 18.43 19.26 -22.42
N VAL A 193 19.54 18.89 -21.79
CA VAL A 193 19.96 19.38 -20.47
C VAL A 193 21.40 19.88 -20.58
N GLY A 194 21.64 21.17 -20.41
CA GLY A 194 22.97 21.75 -20.68
C GLY A 194 24.04 21.35 -19.67
N LYS A 195 23.68 21.17 -18.39
CA LYS A 195 24.59 20.81 -17.30
C LYS A 195 24.27 19.43 -16.72
N GLU A 196 23.62 19.34 -15.57
CA GLU A 196 23.35 18.07 -14.87
C GLU A 196 21.92 17.58 -15.10
N LEU A 197 21.78 16.31 -15.50
CA LEU A 197 20.56 15.55 -15.40
C LEU A 197 20.63 14.64 -14.16
N ALA A 198 19.74 14.85 -13.19
CA ALA A 198 19.59 13.99 -12.03
C ALA A 198 18.29 13.17 -12.12
N LEU A 199 18.39 11.85 -12.16
CA LEU A 199 17.27 10.91 -12.15
C LEU A 199 17.27 10.09 -10.86
N ILE A 200 16.31 10.34 -9.97
CA ILE A 200 16.15 9.65 -8.69
C ILE A 200 14.85 8.86 -8.74
N GLY A 201 14.93 7.58 -9.11
CA GLY A 201 13.78 6.77 -9.45
C GLY A 201 12.88 7.41 -10.51
N GLY A 202 13.39 8.36 -11.31
CA GLY A 202 12.64 9.06 -12.35
C GLY A 202 12.79 8.42 -13.73
N ILE A 203 11.88 8.74 -14.65
CA ILE A 203 11.89 8.21 -16.02
C ILE A 203 11.85 9.32 -17.08
N ILE A 204 12.71 9.18 -18.10
CA ILE A 204 12.63 9.96 -19.34
C ILE A 204 12.58 8.96 -20.50
N ALA A 205 11.46 8.90 -21.21
CA ALA A 205 11.27 7.87 -22.22
C ALA A 205 10.24 8.26 -23.27
N ASN A 206 10.24 7.49 -24.37
CA ASN A 206 9.16 7.49 -25.34
C ASN A 206 8.31 6.23 -25.14
N ILE A 207 7.14 6.38 -24.51
CA ILE A 207 6.28 5.26 -24.10
C ILE A 207 4.90 5.43 -24.74
N ASP A 208 4.53 4.52 -25.64
CA ASP A 208 3.23 4.58 -26.31
C ASP A 208 2.04 4.35 -25.34
N GLU A 209 0.82 4.51 -25.86
CA GLU A 209 -0.41 4.29 -25.10
C GLU A 209 -0.56 2.86 -24.52
N ASN A 210 0.18 1.90 -25.04
CA ASN A 210 0.19 0.51 -24.58
C ASN A 210 1.31 0.24 -23.56
N GLY A 211 2.04 1.27 -23.14
CA GLY A 211 3.15 1.15 -22.21
C GLY A 211 4.44 0.59 -22.82
N LYS A 212 4.59 0.63 -24.15
CA LYS A 212 5.77 0.11 -24.86
C LYS A 212 6.73 1.22 -25.26
N ASP A 213 8.02 0.94 -25.13
CA ASP A 213 9.06 1.83 -25.62
C ASP A 213 9.17 1.71 -27.15
N LYS A 214 9.01 2.81 -27.87
CA LYS A 214 9.12 2.82 -29.35
C LYS A 214 10.52 3.22 -29.83
N GLY A 215 11.44 3.52 -28.93
CA GLY A 215 12.81 3.89 -29.27
C GLY A 215 12.96 5.31 -29.80
N ASN A 216 11.93 6.15 -29.72
CA ASN A 216 11.93 7.51 -30.26
C ASN A 216 12.27 8.57 -29.19
N LEU A 217 13.29 8.28 -28.38
CA LEU A 217 13.92 9.24 -27.47
C LEU A 217 15.16 9.84 -28.14
N THR A 218 15.29 11.16 -28.07
CA THR A 218 16.57 11.87 -28.22
C THR A 218 16.86 12.58 -26.90
N LEU A 219 17.96 12.22 -26.27
CA LEU A 219 18.37 12.80 -24.98
C LEU A 219 19.80 13.32 -25.09
N SER A 220 20.05 14.55 -24.68
CA SER A 220 21.41 15.08 -24.50
C SER A 220 21.57 15.71 -23.12
N TYR A 221 22.67 15.40 -22.44
CA TYR A 221 23.00 15.96 -21.14
C TYR A 221 24.51 16.20 -20.98
N GLY A 222 24.89 17.15 -20.13
CA GLY A 222 26.29 17.40 -19.78
C GLY A 222 26.86 16.32 -18.84
N SER A 223 26.24 16.15 -17.67
CA SER A 223 26.52 15.08 -16.71
C SER A 223 25.23 14.38 -16.29
N LEU A 224 25.34 13.13 -15.88
CA LEU A 224 24.22 12.33 -15.39
C LEU A 224 24.49 11.93 -13.93
N ARG A 225 23.44 11.97 -13.11
CA ARG A 225 23.42 11.37 -11.77
C ARG A 225 22.17 10.50 -11.68
N THR A 226 22.35 9.21 -11.43
CA THR A 226 21.23 8.27 -11.26
C THR A 226 21.21 7.65 -9.88
N GLN A 227 20.01 7.49 -9.33
CA GLN A 227 19.78 6.78 -8.08
C GLN A 227 18.46 6.02 -8.16
N ASP A 228 18.48 4.73 -7.83
CA ASP A 228 17.27 3.93 -7.68
C ASP A 228 16.61 4.17 -6.31
N ILE A 229 15.29 3.98 -6.23
CA ILE A 229 14.54 4.09 -4.97
C ILE A 229 14.06 2.70 -4.54
N GLU A 230 14.53 2.26 -3.38
CA GLU A 230 14.04 1.05 -2.73
C GLU A 230 12.75 1.35 -1.96
N SER A 231 11.69 0.64 -2.33
CA SER A 231 10.38 0.74 -1.71
C SER A 231 10.05 -0.52 -0.91
N HIS A 232 9.37 -0.34 0.21
CA HIS A 232 8.85 -1.42 1.04
C HIS A 232 7.45 -1.11 1.57
N ASP A 233 6.64 -2.15 1.72
CA ASP A 233 5.36 -2.11 2.43
C ASP A 233 5.24 -3.40 3.26
N LYS A 234 5.37 -3.24 4.57
CA LYS A 234 5.41 -4.33 5.54
C LYS A 234 4.27 -4.15 6.51
N MET A 235 3.43 -5.17 6.61
CA MET A 235 2.36 -5.22 7.60
C MET A 235 2.37 -6.57 8.29
N ILE A 236 2.18 -6.56 9.60
CA ILE A 236 1.94 -7.75 10.40
C ILE A 236 0.79 -7.48 11.36
N ASN A 237 -0.11 -8.44 11.48
CA ASN A 237 -1.21 -8.45 12.41
C ASN A 237 -1.26 -9.83 13.07
N LEU A 238 -1.17 -9.83 14.40
CA LEU A 238 -1.20 -11.00 15.25
C LEU A 238 -2.44 -10.89 16.12
N ASN A 239 -3.27 -11.92 16.12
CA ASN A 239 -4.38 -12.06 17.05
C ASN A 239 -4.27 -13.41 17.75
N GLY A 240 -4.68 -13.45 19.01
CA GLY A 240 -4.80 -14.67 19.78
C GLY A 240 -6.07 -14.61 20.58
N ASN A 241 -6.82 -15.70 20.63
CA ASN A 241 -8.00 -15.84 21.48
C ASN A 241 -8.01 -17.22 22.14
N ILE A 242 -8.52 -17.25 23.37
CA ILE A 242 -8.84 -18.47 24.10
C ILE A 242 -10.33 -18.39 24.37
N GLU A 243 -11.06 -19.44 24.00
CA GLU A 243 -12.49 -19.56 24.22
C GLU A 243 -12.79 -20.86 24.96
N ILE A 244 -13.53 -20.75 26.06
CA ILE A 244 -13.97 -21.89 26.87
C ILE A 244 -15.48 -21.96 26.75
N ASN A 245 -16.02 -23.07 26.23
CA ASN A 245 -17.42 -23.23 25.89
C ASN A 245 -18.00 -24.48 26.55
N GLN A 246 -19.06 -24.34 27.34
CA GLN A 246 -19.72 -25.51 27.92
C GLN A 246 -20.79 -26.08 26.98
N ARG A 247 -20.66 -27.36 26.62
CA ARG A 247 -21.64 -28.09 25.82
C ARG A 247 -22.89 -28.49 26.60
N SER A 248 -23.97 -28.70 25.85
CA SER A 248 -25.22 -29.28 26.36
C SER A 248 -24.97 -30.67 26.96
N ARG A 249 -25.71 -31.01 28.01
CA ARG A 249 -25.66 -32.33 28.68
C ARG A 249 -25.92 -33.49 27.74
N ASP A 250 -26.74 -33.29 26.71
CA ASP A 250 -27.17 -34.35 25.80
C ASP A 250 -26.11 -34.70 24.72
N ASN A 251 -25.00 -33.95 24.62
CA ASN A 251 -23.95 -34.10 23.59
C ASN A 251 -22.57 -34.44 24.21
N ASN A 252 -22.50 -35.36 25.18
CA ASN A 252 -21.41 -35.41 26.17
C ASN A 252 -20.56 -36.70 26.17
N THR A 253 -20.15 -37.19 25.00
CA THR A 253 -19.52 -38.51 24.88
C THR A 253 -18.15 -38.43 24.22
N GLU A 254 -17.07 -38.79 24.94
CA GLU A 254 -15.74 -39.05 24.38
C GLU A 254 -15.37 -40.53 24.60
N LEU A 255 -14.89 -41.21 23.57
CA LEU A 255 -14.60 -42.64 23.55
C LEU A 255 -13.12 -42.89 23.90
N VAL A 256 -12.82 -43.47 25.06
CA VAL A 256 -11.44 -43.74 25.50
C VAL A 256 -11.14 -45.24 25.54
N LEU A 257 -9.98 -45.65 25.02
CA LEU A 257 -9.53 -47.04 25.00
C LEU A 257 -8.98 -47.49 26.36
N ASN A 258 -9.51 -48.59 26.89
CA ASN A 258 -9.12 -49.16 28.18
C ASN A 258 -7.95 -50.15 28.01
N ASN A 259 -6.71 -49.70 28.22
CA ASN A 259 -5.51 -50.55 28.15
C ASN A 259 -5.30 -51.33 29.47
N LYS A 260 -6.17 -52.32 29.74
CA LYS A 260 -5.86 -53.36 30.75
C LYS A 260 -5.26 -54.58 30.07
N LYS A 261 -3.98 -54.86 30.31
CA LYS A 261 -3.32 -56.13 29.94
C LYS A 261 -3.97 -57.29 30.70
N GLY A 262 -4.97 -57.93 30.10
CA GLY A 262 -5.62 -59.11 30.68
C GLY A 262 -6.55 -59.77 29.67
N LYS A 263 -6.34 -61.05 29.41
CA LYS A 263 -6.99 -61.86 28.36
C LYS A 263 -8.52 -61.89 28.49
N ASN A 264 -9.24 -61.22 27.58
CA ASN A 264 -10.44 -61.71 26.91
C ASN A 264 -10.86 -60.74 25.80
N LYS A 265 -11.04 -61.27 24.57
CA LYS A 265 -11.45 -60.53 23.38
C LYS A 265 -12.98 -60.52 23.29
N THR A 266 -13.62 -59.46 23.76
CA THR A 266 -15.03 -59.14 23.47
C THR A 266 -15.25 -57.63 23.60
N GLY A 267 -15.70 -56.99 22.52
CA GLY A 267 -16.50 -55.75 22.42
C GLY A 267 -16.15 -54.46 23.20
N ASP A 268 -15.69 -54.54 24.45
CA ASP A 268 -15.90 -53.50 25.47
C ASP A 268 -14.60 -52.80 25.90
N ASN A 269 -13.73 -52.47 24.95
CA ASN A 269 -12.50 -51.73 25.24
C ASN A 269 -12.67 -50.22 25.17
N VAL A 270 -13.89 -49.71 24.99
CA VAL A 270 -14.18 -48.28 24.84
C VAL A 270 -15.06 -47.82 26.01
N LYS A 271 -14.59 -46.85 26.79
CA LYS A 271 -15.38 -46.22 27.86
C LYS A 271 -15.77 -44.82 27.44
N GLU A 272 -17.06 -44.53 27.55
CA GLU A 272 -17.59 -43.16 27.47
C GLU A 272 -17.25 -42.42 28.77
N VAL A 273 -16.51 -41.32 28.64
CA VAL A 273 -16.24 -40.41 29.75
C VAL A 273 -16.94 -39.07 29.51
N PRO A 274 -17.58 -38.48 30.54
CA PRO A 274 -18.29 -37.21 30.39
C PRO A 274 -17.29 -36.06 30.18
N ASN A 275 -17.36 -35.38 29.04
CA ASN A 275 -16.55 -34.20 28.72
C ASN A 275 -17.40 -33.04 28.17
N ARG A 276 -17.78 -32.10 29.05
CA ARG A 276 -18.72 -31.00 28.73
C ARG A 276 -18.04 -29.71 28.30
N VAL A 277 -16.70 -29.67 28.23
CA VAL A 277 -15.96 -28.40 28.07
C VAL A 277 -15.18 -28.41 26.75
N ASP A 278 -15.66 -27.53 25.86
CA ASP A 278 -14.98 -26.77 24.83
C ASP A 278 -13.77 -25.99 25.31
N GLU A 279 -12.53 -26.36 25.01
CA GLU A 279 -11.42 -25.41 25.03
C GLU A 279 -10.92 -25.20 23.61
N THR A 280 -11.06 -23.97 23.09
CA THR A 280 -10.59 -23.59 21.77
C THR A 280 -9.52 -22.51 21.92
N TYR A 281 -8.34 -22.80 21.39
CA TYR A 281 -7.26 -21.84 21.25
C TYR A 281 -7.21 -21.42 19.78
N GLY A 282 -7.22 -20.12 19.53
CA GLY A 282 -7.07 -19.56 18.20
C GLY A 282 -5.85 -18.66 18.17
N VAL A 283 -4.92 -18.92 17.25
CA VAL A 283 -3.85 -17.96 16.90
C VAL A 283 -4.00 -17.58 15.45
N GLY A 284 -4.17 -16.29 15.20
CA GLY A 284 -4.27 -15.70 13.88
C GLY A 284 -3.03 -14.87 13.53
N VAL A 285 -2.42 -15.15 12.38
CA VAL A 285 -1.44 -14.26 11.76
C VAL A 285 -1.92 -13.82 10.38
N GLU A 286 -1.79 -12.54 10.09
CA GLU A 286 -2.05 -11.94 8.79
C GLU A 286 -0.99 -10.89 8.52
N GLY A 287 -0.62 -10.69 7.27
CA GLY A 287 0.28 -9.62 6.90
C GLY A 287 0.85 -9.78 5.51
N HIS A 288 1.60 -8.78 5.09
CA HIS A 288 2.30 -8.81 3.83
C HIS A 288 3.68 -8.20 3.97
N LYS A 289 4.58 -8.66 3.09
CA LYS A 289 5.88 -8.06 2.90
C LYS A 289 6.08 -7.86 1.41
N ARG A 290 6.05 -6.59 1.00
CA ARG A 290 6.33 -6.14 -0.36
C ARG A 290 7.60 -5.32 -0.41
N GLU A 291 8.45 -5.59 -1.38
CA GLU A 291 9.66 -4.83 -1.67
C GLU A 291 9.75 -4.64 -3.18
N LYS A 292 10.03 -3.43 -3.64
CA LYS A 292 10.25 -3.12 -5.05
C LYS A 292 11.37 -2.09 -5.22
N VAL A 293 11.90 -2.00 -6.43
CA VAL A 293 12.83 -0.95 -6.82
C VAL A 293 12.21 -0.12 -7.91
N THR A 294 12.16 1.19 -7.71
CA THR A 294 11.85 2.16 -8.77
C THR A 294 13.16 2.67 -9.34
N ARG A 295 13.48 2.26 -10.57
CA ARG A 295 14.79 2.50 -11.18
C ARG A 295 14.85 3.85 -11.88
N ALA A 296 16.00 4.53 -11.78
CA ALA A 296 16.31 5.65 -12.65
C ALA A 296 16.40 5.16 -14.11
N THR A 297 15.46 5.58 -14.95
CA THR A 297 15.22 4.97 -16.26
C THR A 297 15.32 5.98 -17.41
N ILE A 298 16.08 5.62 -18.43
CA ILE A 298 16.14 6.33 -19.71
C ILE A 298 15.64 5.36 -20.79
N GLY A 299 14.56 5.70 -21.49
CA GLY A 299 13.99 4.87 -22.56
C GLY A 299 14.94 4.65 -23.74
N ASN A 300 14.58 3.79 -24.68
CA ASN A 300 15.35 3.50 -25.88
C ASN A 300 15.38 4.71 -26.82
N GLY A 301 16.50 4.86 -27.54
CA GLY A 301 16.73 5.94 -28.49
C GLY A 301 18.15 6.49 -28.44
N THR A 302 18.37 7.63 -29.08
CA THR A 302 19.67 8.29 -29.19
C THR A 302 20.00 9.04 -27.90
N VAL A 303 21.15 8.73 -27.29
CA VAL A 303 21.63 9.44 -26.09
C VAL A 303 22.99 10.04 -26.36
N ASN A 304 23.01 11.37 -26.49
CA ASN A 304 24.18 12.17 -26.74
C ASN A 304 24.73 12.69 -25.41
N SER A 305 25.60 11.89 -24.80
CA SER A 305 26.31 12.27 -23.59
C SER A 305 27.68 12.81 -23.97
N GLY A 306 28.12 13.92 -23.36
CA GLY A 306 29.47 14.45 -23.56
C GLY A 306 30.60 13.52 -23.06
N LYS A 307 30.25 12.33 -22.55
CA LYS A 307 31.08 11.26 -21.98
C LYS A 307 30.37 9.91 -22.22
N PRO A 308 31.02 8.74 -22.09
CA PRO A 308 30.34 7.44 -22.15
C PRO A 308 29.16 7.37 -21.16
N ILE A 309 28.07 6.70 -21.55
CA ILE A 309 26.90 6.48 -20.68
C ILE A 309 27.36 5.80 -19.39
N GLU A 310 27.03 6.38 -18.24
CA GLU A 310 27.43 5.85 -16.94
C GLU A 310 26.86 4.45 -16.70
N VAL A 311 27.70 3.58 -16.13
CA VAL A 311 27.30 2.23 -15.70
C VAL A 311 26.27 2.38 -14.58
N GLY A 312 25.04 1.89 -14.78
CA GLY A 312 24.00 1.88 -13.74
C GLY A 312 22.64 2.45 -14.15
N VAL A 313 22.52 3.07 -15.32
CA VAL A 313 21.24 3.57 -15.83
C VAL A 313 20.39 2.41 -16.36
N ASN A 314 19.13 2.31 -15.92
CA ASN A 314 18.19 1.37 -16.52
C ASN A 314 17.74 1.85 -17.91
N ARG A 315 17.89 1.00 -18.93
CA ARG A 315 17.43 1.26 -20.32
C ARG A 315 16.20 0.47 -20.72
N ASP A 316 15.66 -0.33 -19.81
CA ASP A 316 14.48 -1.15 -20.04
C ASP A 316 13.30 -0.63 -19.22
N ILE A 317 12.33 0.00 -19.89
CA ILE A 317 11.15 0.57 -19.21
C ILE A 317 10.31 -0.49 -18.49
N THR A 318 10.38 -1.77 -18.90
CA THR A 318 9.64 -2.85 -18.24
C THR A 318 10.20 -3.17 -16.85
N ARG A 319 11.44 -2.75 -16.59
CA ARG A 319 12.14 -2.85 -15.31
C ARG A 319 12.19 -1.52 -14.56
N ALA A 320 11.51 -0.48 -15.05
CA ALA A 320 11.45 0.82 -14.38
C ALA A 320 10.85 0.70 -12.98
N GLU A 321 9.91 -0.23 -12.80
CA GLU A 321 9.40 -0.66 -11.49
C GLU A 321 9.50 -2.18 -11.36
N GLU A 322 10.46 -2.65 -10.57
CA GLU A 322 10.74 -4.08 -10.42
C GLU A 322 10.35 -4.58 -9.02
N MET A 323 9.35 -5.46 -8.95
CA MET A 323 8.97 -6.13 -7.70
C MET A 323 10.06 -7.15 -7.31
N LEU A 324 10.67 -6.96 -6.15
CA LEU A 324 11.69 -7.88 -5.60
C LEU A 324 11.08 -8.94 -4.70
N LYS A 325 10.03 -8.56 -3.96
CA LYS A 325 9.32 -9.44 -3.04
C LYS A 325 7.85 -9.05 -2.98
N ASP A 326 6.99 -10.04 -3.07
CA ASP A 326 5.56 -9.89 -2.78
C ASP A 326 5.08 -11.17 -2.09
N VAL A 327 5.08 -11.12 -0.76
CA VAL A 327 4.61 -12.25 0.06
C VAL A 327 3.41 -11.77 0.84
N ASN A 328 2.32 -12.51 0.73
CA ASN A 328 1.10 -12.28 1.47
C ASN A 328 0.76 -13.49 2.32
N VAL A 329 0.47 -13.26 3.59
CA VAL A 329 -0.02 -14.25 4.54
C VAL A 329 -1.48 -13.90 4.80
N GLN A 330 -2.39 -14.64 4.17
CA GLN A 330 -3.80 -14.56 4.48
C GLN A 330 -4.03 -15.09 5.89
N ARG A 331 -5.04 -14.54 6.57
CA ARG A 331 -5.40 -14.89 7.94
C ARG A 331 -5.47 -16.41 8.10
N MET A 332 -4.49 -16.97 8.80
CA MET A 332 -4.44 -18.39 9.13
C MET A 332 -4.80 -18.52 10.61
N VAL A 333 -5.88 -19.23 10.92
CA VAL A 333 -6.30 -19.53 12.29
C VAL A 333 -5.88 -20.96 12.58
N ILE A 334 -4.98 -21.13 13.55
CA ILE A 334 -4.56 -22.42 14.09
C ILE A 334 -5.28 -22.62 15.42
#